data_AF-A0A0F8NBK3-F1
#
_entry.id   AF-A0A0F8NBK3-F1
#
_cell.length_a   1.000
_cell.length_b   1.000
_cell.length_c   1.000
_cell.angle_alpha   90.00
_cell.angle_beta   90.00
_cell.angle_gamma   90.00
#
_symmetry.space_group_name_H-M   'P 1'
#
loop_
_entity.id
_entity.type
_entity.pdbx_description
1 polymer ?
#
loop_
_entity_poly.entity_id
_entity_poly.type
_entity_poly.pdbx_seq_one_letter_code
_entity_poly.pdbx_strand_id
1 'polypeptide(L)'
;MLRFCGIPTGICYQKLCSGQEGVNRKVLHGLNAVYLKDLNRWIRLDARGNKPGVDAQFSIEKEKIAWPVNKERGEEDHQVIFIEPNPTVVEVLKRSNNRKELWAQWELGLSDLFGTGS
;
A
#
# COMPACT_ATOMS: atom_id res chain seq x y z
N MET A 1 -7.76 -13.91 6.61
CA MET A 1 -7.47 -14.21 8.03
C MET A 1 -8.11 -13.19 8.97
N LEU A 2 -7.74 -11.90 8.97
CA LEU A 2 -8.27 -10.92 9.94
C LEU A 2 -9.80 -10.74 9.89
N ARG A 3 -10.35 -10.50 8.69
CA ARG A 3 -11.81 -10.43 8.49
C ARG A 3 -12.52 -11.73 8.88
N PHE A 4 -11.89 -12.87 8.61
CA PHE A 4 -12.40 -14.19 8.99
C PHE A 4 -12.48 -14.33 10.52
N CYS A 5 -11.53 -13.77 11.26
CA CYS A 5 -11.56 -13.70 12.73
C CYS A 5 -12.46 -12.57 13.27
N GLY A 6 -13.28 -11.92 12.43
CA GLY A 6 -14.19 -10.85 12.84
C GLY A 6 -13.52 -9.49 13.12
N ILE A 7 -12.24 -9.32 12.76
CA ILE A 7 -11.52 -8.05 12.93
C ILE A 7 -11.79 -7.15 11.71
N PRO A 8 -12.40 -5.97 11.88
CA PRO A 8 -12.61 -5.05 10.77
C PRO A 8 -11.27 -4.67 10.16
N THR A 9 -11.13 -4.88 8.86
CA THR A 9 -9.87 -4.72 8.15
C THR A 9 -10.11 -4.03 6.82
N GLY A 10 -9.36 -2.97 6.51
CA GLY A 10 -9.30 -2.32 5.22
C GLY A 10 -7.93 -2.44 4.57
N ILE A 11 -7.80 -1.83 3.39
CA ILE A 11 -6.56 -1.76 2.61
C ILE A 11 -6.20 -0.28 2.43
N CYS A 12 -4.91 0.03 2.51
CA CYS A 12 -4.35 1.35 2.20
C CYS A 12 -3.27 1.21 1.13
N TYR A 13 -2.88 2.32 0.50
CA TYR A 13 -1.88 2.30 -0.57
C TYR A 13 -0.81 3.37 -0.39
N GLN A 14 0.39 3.07 -0.87
CA GLN A 14 1.52 4.00 -0.97
C GLN A 14 2.07 3.94 -2.40
N LYS A 15 2.46 5.08 -2.95
CA LYS A 15 3.27 5.13 -4.18
C LYS A 15 4.73 5.33 -3.79
N LEU A 16 5.53 4.30 -3.97
CA LEU A 16 6.95 4.30 -3.61
C LEU A 16 7.83 4.28 -4.86
N CYS A 17 9.06 4.77 -4.78
CA CYS A 17 10.04 4.51 -5.82
C CYS A 17 10.41 3.02 -5.82
N SER A 18 10.65 2.48 -7.01
CA SER A 18 11.23 1.15 -7.17
C SER A 18 12.58 1.10 -6.45
N GLY A 19 12.77 0.08 -5.60
CA GLY A 19 14.05 -0.20 -4.97
C GLY A 19 15.06 -0.86 -5.91
N GLN A 20 14.71 -1.08 -7.18
CA GLN A 20 15.61 -1.66 -8.16
C GLN A 20 16.56 -0.58 -8.71
N GLU A 21 17.86 -0.81 -8.53
CA GLU A 21 18.91 0.10 -8.99
C GLU A 21 18.80 0.36 -10.50
N GLY A 22 18.97 1.63 -10.90
CA GLY A 22 18.83 2.06 -12.30
C GLY A 22 17.39 2.16 -12.82
N VAL A 23 16.37 1.87 -12.00
CA VAL A 23 14.96 1.94 -12.41
C VAL A 23 14.28 3.16 -11.76
N ASN A 24 14.21 4.27 -12.49
CA ASN A 24 13.44 5.44 -12.08
C ASN A 24 11.93 5.23 -12.33
N ARG A 25 11.29 4.39 -11.51
CA ARG A 25 9.86 4.09 -11.61
C ARG A 25 9.19 4.09 -10.25
N LYS A 26 7.87 4.21 -10.25
CA LYS A 26 7.02 4.09 -9.07
C LYS A 26 6.34 2.73 -9.01
N VAL A 27 6.00 2.30 -7.81
CA VAL A 27 5.24 1.08 -7.52
C VAL A 27 4.14 1.39 -6.53
N LEU A 28 3.02 0.68 -6.64
CA LEU A 28 1.96 0.72 -5.65
C LEU A 28 2.23 -0.34 -4.58
N HIS A 29 2.40 0.09 -3.34
CA HIS A 29 2.55 -0.78 -2.18
C HIS A 29 1.24 -0.79 -1.38
N GLY A 30 0.72 -1.99 -1.11
CA GLY A 30 -0.52 -2.18 -0.35
C GLY A 30 -0.22 -2.46 1.12
N LEU A 31 -0.93 -1.79 2.01
CA LEU A 31 -0.90 -2.01 3.45
C LEU A 31 -2.27 -2.51 3.93
N ASN A 32 -2.30 -3.24 5.03
CA ASN A 32 -3.54 -3.56 5.72
C ASN A 32 -3.83 -2.46 6.76
N ALA A 33 -5.10 -2.18 7.03
CA ALA A 33 -5.51 -1.38 8.19
C ALA A 33 -6.47 -2.20 9.03
N VAL A 34 -6.25 -2.30 10.32
CA VAL A 34 -7.13 -3.00 11.26
C VAL A 34 -7.75 -2.02 12.23
N TYR A 35 -9.03 -2.20 12.54
CA TYR A 35 -9.69 -1.40 13.56
C TYR A 35 -9.67 -2.14 14.88
N LEU A 36 -9.01 -1.56 15.88
CA LEU A 36 -9.01 -2.08 17.24
C LEU A 36 -10.08 -1.36 18.06
N LYS A 37 -11.14 -2.09 18.39
CA LYS A 37 -12.31 -1.56 19.11
C LYS A 37 -11.93 -1.00 20.48
N ASP A 38 -11.08 -1.70 21.23
CA ASP A 38 -10.65 -1.28 22.58
C ASP A 38 -9.87 0.03 22.58
N LEU A 39 -9.22 0.35 21.46
CA LEU A 39 -8.47 1.60 21.27
C LEU A 39 -9.24 2.64 20.44
N ASN A 40 -10.43 2.28 19.95
CA ASN A 40 -11.26 3.07 19.05
C ASN A 40 -10.48 3.71 17.89
N ARG A 41 -9.54 2.96 17.27
CA ARG A 41 -8.67 3.50 16.22
C ARG A 41 -8.29 2.47 15.16
N TRP A 42 -7.97 2.99 13.98
CA TRP A 42 -7.34 2.23 12.90
C TRP A 42 -5.83 2.18 13.08
N ILE A 43 -5.24 1.01 12.80
CA ILE A 43 -3.80 0.77 12.83
C ILE A 43 -3.40 0.16 11.49
N ARG A 44 -2.45 0.80 10.82
CA ARG A 44 -1.90 0.34 9.54
C ARG A 44 -0.74 -0.62 9.78
N LEU A 45 -0.71 -1.69 8.99
CA LEU A 45 0.18 -2.83 9.10
C LEU A 45 0.77 -3.14 7.74
N ASP A 46 2.08 -3.35 7.70
CA ASP A 46 2.75 -3.91 6.53
C ASP A 46 2.73 -5.44 6.61
N ALA A 47 1.98 -6.08 5.71
CA ALA A 47 1.83 -7.53 5.66
C ALA A 47 3.14 -8.27 5.33
N ARG A 48 4.15 -7.56 4.81
CA ARG A 48 5.49 -8.14 4.57
C ARG A 48 6.16 -8.59 5.86
N GLY A 49 5.78 -7.99 6.98
CA GLY A 49 6.30 -8.29 8.31
C GLY A 49 7.73 -7.80 8.55
N ASN A 50 8.13 -7.95 9.81
CA ASN A 50 9.45 -7.57 10.29
C ASN A 50 10.51 -8.64 9.95
N LYS A 51 11.66 -8.23 9.42
CA LYS A 51 12.78 -9.13 9.09
C LYS A 51 14.13 -8.41 9.23
N PRO A 52 15.29 -9.10 9.26
CA PRO A 52 16.58 -8.42 9.32
C PRO A 52 16.70 -7.32 8.25
N GLY A 53 16.98 -6.10 8.69
CA GLY A 53 17.07 -4.91 7.82
C GLY A 53 15.74 -4.21 7.49
N VAL A 54 14.60 -4.61 8.08
CA VAL A 54 13.29 -3.99 7.90
C VAL A 54 12.59 -3.85 9.25
N ASP A 55 12.25 -2.62 9.67
CA ASP A 55 11.41 -2.38 10.86
C ASP A 55 9.94 -2.18 10.46
N ALA A 56 9.20 -3.29 10.43
CA ALA A 56 7.77 -3.32 10.08
C ALA A 56 6.95 -4.03 11.17
N GLN A 57 7.32 -3.81 12.43
CA GLN A 57 6.70 -4.47 13.58
C GLN A 57 5.27 -3.98 13.79
N PHE A 58 4.41 -4.85 14.29
CA PHE A 58 3.13 -4.38 14.84
C PHE A 58 3.39 -3.48 16.06
N SER A 59 2.82 -2.29 16.06
CA SER A 59 2.82 -1.41 17.21
C SER A 59 1.50 -0.66 17.27
N ILE A 60 0.95 -0.58 18.47
CA ILE A 60 -0.26 0.20 18.73
C ILE A 60 0.07 1.69 18.90
N GLU A 61 1.24 2.03 19.42
CA GLU A 61 1.60 3.42 19.74
C GLU A 61 1.99 4.23 18.50
N LYS A 62 2.80 3.63 17.62
CA LYS A 62 3.32 4.31 16.43
C LYS A 62 3.26 3.39 15.23
N GLU A 63 2.91 3.94 14.08
CA GLU A 63 3.00 3.21 12.82
C GLU A 63 4.47 2.81 12.56
N LYS A 64 4.67 1.53 12.20
CA LYS A 64 5.96 0.98 11.81
C LYS A 64 5.80 0.20 10.51
N ILE A 65 6.26 0.79 9.42
CA ILE A 65 6.16 0.24 8.08
C ILE A 65 7.55 0.14 7.47
N ALA A 66 7.74 -0.84 6.58
CA ALA A 66 9.04 -1.13 5.99
C ALA A 66 9.66 0.08 5.28
N TRP A 67 8.82 0.90 4.66
CA TRP A 67 9.24 2.03 3.84
C TRP A 67 8.38 3.27 4.11
N PRO A 68 8.88 4.18 4.95
CA PRO A 68 8.32 5.52 5.05
C PRO A 68 8.41 6.24 3.70
N VAL A 69 7.37 6.98 3.33
CA VAL A 69 7.37 7.73 2.07
C VAL A 69 8.39 8.87 2.10
N ASN A 70 9.17 8.99 1.03
CA ASN A 70 10.05 10.12 0.77
C ASN A 70 9.40 11.09 -0.24
N LYS A 71 8.86 12.19 0.27
CA LYS A 71 8.21 13.22 -0.55
C LYS A 71 9.15 13.91 -1.54
N GLU A 72 10.43 14.05 -1.22
CA GLU A 72 11.43 14.65 -2.12
C GLU A 72 11.66 13.79 -3.36
N ARG A 73 11.43 12.47 -3.24
CA ARG A 73 11.44 11.54 -4.37
C ARG A 73 10.08 11.47 -5.08
N GLY A 74 9.09 12.25 -4.65
CA GLY A 74 7.71 12.20 -5.15
C GLY A 74 6.96 10.95 -4.72
N GLU A 75 7.28 10.36 -3.57
CA GLU A 75 6.51 9.24 -3.00
C GLU A 75 5.28 9.76 -2.24
N GLU A 76 4.19 9.00 -2.28
CA GLU A 76 2.88 9.41 -1.76
C GLU A 76 2.34 8.37 -0.79
N ASP A 77 1.80 8.83 0.34
CA ASP A 77 1.08 7.99 1.31
C ASP A 77 -0.42 8.28 1.23
N HIS A 78 -1.21 7.32 0.74
CA HIS A 78 -2.66 7.46 0.66
C HIS A 78 -3.30 6.82 1.90
N GLN A 79 -3.69 7.68 2.85
CA GLN A 79 -4.22 7.27 4.15
C GLN A 79 -5.68 6.80 4.13
N VAL A 80 -6.34 6.84 2.98
CA VAL A 80 -7.71 6.34 2.83
C VAL A 80 -7.73 4.84 3.11
N ILE A 81 -8.65 4.42 3.98
CA ILE A 81 -8.88 3.02 4.33
C ILE A 81 -10.02 2.50 3.45
N PHE A 82 -9.69 1.64 2.50
CA PHE A 82 -10.66 1.04 1.61
C PHE A 82 -11.20 -0.26 2.21
N ILE A 83 -12.52 -0.39 2.34
CA ILE A 83 -13.19 -1.60 2.85
C ILE A 83 -13.02 -2.75 1.85
N GLU A 84 -12.83 -2.47 0.57
CA GLU A 84 -12.49 -3.45 -0.46
C GLU A 84 -11.26 -2.98 -1.23
N PRO A 85 -10.48 -3.88 -1.86
CA PRO A 85 -9.40 -3.46 -2.73
C PRO A 85 -9.92 -2.48 -3.79
N ASN A 86 -9.11 -1.51 -4.19
CA ASN A 86 -9.52 -0.56 -5.20
C ASN A 86 -9.79 -1.33 -6.51
N PRO A 87 -10.98 -1.19 -7.13
CA PRO A 87 -11.35 -1.99 -8.30
C PRO A 87 -10.35 -1.86 -9.46
N THR A 88 -9.82 -0.65 -9.70
CA THR A 88 -8.82 -0.39 -10.74
C THR A 88 -7.54 -1.17 -10.48
N VAL A 89 -7.07 -1.22 -9.22
CA VAL A 89 -5.88 -2.02 -8.85
C VAL A 89 -6.13 -3.50 -9.13
N VAL A 90 -7.30 -4.02 -8.75
CA VAL A 90 -7.67 -5.43 -8.98
C VAL A 90 -7.75 -5.74 -10.48
N GLU A 91 -8.37 -4.87 -11.26
CA GLU A 91 -8.50 -5.03 -12.71
C GLU A 91 -7.13 -5.07 -13.39
N VAL A 92 -6.25 -4.13 -13.05
CA VAL A 92 -4.90 -4.08 -13.60
C VAL A 92 -4.09 -5.33 -13.24
N LEU A 93 -4.17 -5.80 -12.00
CA LEU A 93 -3.51 -7.04 -11.58
C LEU A 93 -4.08 -8.27 -12.30
N LYS A 94 -5.39 -8.32 -12.56
CA LYS A 94 -6.01 -9.44 -13.30
C LYS A 94 -5.66 -9.45 -14.78
N ARG A 95 -5.49 -8.27 -15.41
CA ARG A 95 -5.18 -8.15 -16.84
C ARG A 95 -3.71 -8.33 -17.17
N SER A 96 -2.83 -8.17 -16.18
CA SER A 96 -1.37 -8.22 -16.38
C SER A 96 -0.84 -9.62 -16.07
N ASN A 97 -0.32 -10.32 -17.07
CA ASN A 97 0.24 -11.67 -16.89
C ASN A 97 1.67 -11.67 -16.36
N ASN A 98 2.35 -10.53 -16.47
CA ASN A 98 3.74 -10.37 -16.05
C ASN A 98 4.01 -8.92 -15.63
N ARG A 99 5.20 -8.70 -15.03
CA ARG A 99 5.63 -7.39 -14.55
C ARG A 99 5.72 -6.34 -15.66
N LYS A 100 6.06 -6.72 -16.90
CA LYS A 100 6.19 -5.76 -18.02
C LYS A 100 4.82 -5.19 -18.40
N GLU A 101 3.81 -6.05 -18.49
CA GLU A 101 2.42 -5.64 -18.74
C GLU A 101 1.90 -4.76 -17.60
N LEU A 102 2.14 -5.16 -16.35
CA LEU A 102 1.76 -4.37 -15.18
C LEU A 102 2.38 -2.96 -15.20
N TRP A 103 3.63 -2.85 -15.62
CA TRP A 103 4.30 -1.56 -15.76
C TRP A 103 3.75 -0.72 -16.90
N ALA A 104 3.32 -1.32 -18.02
CA ALA A 104 2.66 -0.56 -19.06
C ALA A 104 1.34 0.06 -18.55
N GLN A 105 0.64 -0.61 -17.63
CA GLN A 105 -0.54 -0.05 -16.97
C GLN A 105 -0.22 1.11 -16.02
N TRP A 106 1.04 1.24 -15.57
CA TRP A 106 1.47 2.37 -14.73
C TRP A 106 1.23 3.71 -15.42
N GLU A 107 1.75 3.85 -16.64
CA GLU A 107 1.65 5.06 -17.46
C GLU A 107 0.25 5.28 -18.05
N LEU A 108 -0.61 4.25 -18.05
CA LEU A 108 -1.96 4.30 -18.61
C LEU A 108 -3.04 4.66 -17.59
N GLY A 109 -2.67 5.08 -16.37
CA GLY A 109 -3.60 5.65 -15.40
C GLY A 109 -3.43 5.19 -13.95
N LEU A 110 -2.59 4.18 -13.67
CA LEU A 110 -2.24 3.85 -12.29
C LEU A 110 -1.42 4.96 -11.61
N SER A 111 -0.65 5.74 -12.37
CA SER A 111 0.05 6.95 -11.88
C SER A 111 -0.91 7.96 -11.25
N ASP A 112 -2.08 8.10 -11.84
CA ASP A 112 -3.09 9.10 -11.48
C ASP A 112 -4.07 8.57 -10.43
N LEU A 113 -4.02 7.26 -10.16
CA LEU A 113 -4.83 6.62 -9.13
C LEU A 113 -4.55 7.29 -7.78
N PHE A 114 -5.62 7.68 -7.08
CA PHE A 114 -5.57 8.41 -5.81
C PHE A 114 -4.96 9.83 -5.89
N GLY A 115 -4.69 10.34 -7.09
CA GLY A 115 -4.44 11.76 -7.29
C GLY A 115 -5.66 12.57 -6.87
N THR A 116 -5.43 13.78 -6.37
CA THR A 116 -6.53 14.71 -6.10
C THR A 116 -7.24 14.98 -7.42
N GLY A 117 -8.47 14.50 -7.57
CA GLY A 117 -9.36 15.00 -8.61
C GLY A 117 -9.42 16.52 -8.48
N SER A 118 -9.16 17.20 -9.60
CA SER A 118 -9.53 18.60 -9.82
C SER A 118 -11.03 18.80 -9.61
#